data_AF-A0A522L9T4-F1
#
_entry.id   AF-A0A522L9T4-F1
#
_cell.length_a   1.000
_cell.length_b   1.000
_cell.length_c   1.000
_cell.angle_alpha   90.00
_cell.angle_beta   90.00
_cell.angle_gamma   90.00
#
_symmetry.space_group_name_H-M   'P 1'
#
loop_
_entity.id
_entity.type
_entity.pdbx_description
1 polymer ?
#
loop_
_entity_poly.entity_id
_entity_poly.type
_entity_poly.pdbx_seq_one_letter_code
_entity_poly.pdbx_strand_id
1 'polypeptide(L)'
;MDNESKAILQTALAVRVSHPHATALEVLDLAMTDRNRSDPDFSDASTPAGDHTDPASPFGRLLRDAFAPEITDAELTERGGPSGESAFWVRWHQRVMEPFAERYRLWSAETDDDRWTTLVSAQVLKRWPHLAATDSEEIARRLALLPEWRSVAAEAAADAYVRQSEERNATNREHGAFQLALHIEGATPDDLARGVAAAQAVFDDTGVTPAKAARALFNRDGWDVRGFPEEAQPTEAEMQAAAVWEDAEFAATSACCAGWATVPVSAHLELRWRWE
;
A
#
# COMPACT_ATOMS: atom_id res chain seq x y z
N MET A 1 20.79 11.35 -1.39
CA MET A 1 21.84 11.93 -2.25
C MET A 1 22.86 10.92 -2.75
N ASP A 2 22.89 10.71 -4.06
CA ASP A 2 23.87 9.88 -4.77
C ASP A 2 25.21 10.62 -5.04
N ASN A 3 26.20 9.91 -5.60
CA ASN A 3 27.53 10.46 -5.92
C ASN A 3 27.51 11.53 -7.02
N GLU A 4 26.56 11.45 -7.95
CA GLU A 4 26.44 12.37 -9.08
C GLU A 4 25.87 13.72 -8.62
N SER A 5 24.78 13.69 -7.86
CA SER A 5 24.16 14.83 -7.19
C SER A 5 25.17 15.56 -6.31
N LYS A 6 25.98 14.80 -5.56
CA LYS A 6 27.08 15.37 -4.77
C LYS A 6 28.12 16.07 -5.64
N ALA A 7 28.50 15.50 -6.78
CA ALA A 7 29.46 16.11 -7.70
C ALA A 7 28.90 17.38 -8.37
N ILE A 8 27.60 17.40 -8.72
CA ILE A 8 26.90 18.59 -9.24
C ILE A 8 26.95 19.71 -8.20
N LEU A 9 26.52 19.44 -6.97
CA LEU A 9 26.50 20.43 -5.89
C LEU A 9 27.89 20.98 -5.59
N GLN A 10 28.90 20.10 -5.48
CA GLN A 10 30.27 20.51 -5.22
C GLN A 10 30.81 21.41 -6.34
N THR A 11 30.55 21.04 -7.60
CA THR A 11 30.99 21.84 -8.76
C THR A 11 30.30 23.20 -8.77
N ALA A 12 28.97 23.23 -8.66
CA ALA A 12 28.18 24.46 -8.69
C ALA A 12 28.62 25.45 -7.60
N LEU A 13 28.73 24.97 -6.35
CA LEU A 13 29.10 25.82 -5.22
C LEU A 13 30.56 26.28 -5.29
N ALA A 14 31.49 25.42 -5.72
CA ALA A 14 32.90 25.80 -5.89
C ALA A 14 33.09 26.83 -7.00
N VAL A 15 32.39 26.68 -8.13
CA VAL A 15 32.44 27.64 -9.24
C VAL A 15 31.85 28.98 -8.82
N ARG A 16 30.72 28.97 -8.10
CA ARG A 16 30.10 30.21 -7.59
C ARG A 16 31.04 31.02 -6.68
N VAL A 17 31.82 30.34 -5.85
CA VAL A 17 32.80 30.99 -4.96
C VAL A 17 34.02 31.51 -5.74
N SER A 18 34.53 30.72 -6.69
CA SER A 18 35.75 31.07 -7.45
C SER A 18 35.51 32.08 -8.58
N HIS A 19 34.29 32.18 -9.09
CA HIS A 19 33.91 33.04 -10.20
C HIS A 19 32.70 33.91 -9.84
N PRO A 20 32.84 34.90 -8.95
CA PRO A 20 31.72 35.71 -8.44
C PRO A 20 31.01 36.54 -9.53
N HIS A 21 31.67 36.75 -10.68
CA HIS A 21 31.10 37.46 -11.82
C HIS A 21 30.34 36.54 -12.79
N ALA A 22 30.46 35.22 -12.67
CA ALA A 22 29.67 34.30 -13.47
C ALA A 22 28.20 34.39 -13.05
N THR A 23 27.32 34.41 -14.04
CA THR A 23 25.88 34.34 -13.82
C THR A 23 25.50 33.00 -13.21
N ALA A 24 24.40 32.94 -12.46
CA ALA A 24 23.93 31.69 -11.87
C ALA A 24 23.67 30.61 -12.93
N LEU A 25 23.16 31.01 -14.11
CA LEU A 25 22.92 30.10 -15.23
C LEU A 25 24.22 29.52 -15.80
N GLU A 26 25.29 30.32 -15.95
CA GLU A 26 26.61 29.82 -16.39
C GLU A 26 27.22 28.83 -15.40
N VAL A 27 27.06 29.09 -14.09
CA VAL A 27 27.49 28.17 -13.04
C VAL A 27 26.76 26.83 -13.13
N LEU A 28 25.44 26.86 -13.33
CA LEU A 28 24.62 25.66 -13.48
C LEU A 28 24.93 24.91 -14.79
N ASP A 29 25.10 25.62 -15.91
CA ASP A 29 25.46 25.00 -17.19
C ASP A 29 26.79 24.24 -17.09
N LEU A 30 27.78 24.80 -16.38
CA LEU A 30 29.05 24.13 -16.12
C LEU A 30 28.88 22.92 -15.19
N ALA A 31 28.11 23.07 -14.10
CA ALA A 31 27.87 21.99 -13.15
C ALA A 31 27.06 20.82 -13.77
N MET A 32 26.20 21.11 -14.75
CA MET A 32 25.36 20.15 -15.44
C MET A 32 25.96 19.65 -16.77
N THR A 33 27.16 20.14 -17.16
CA THR A 33 27.83 19.71 -18.39
C THR A 33 28.06 18.19 -18.36
N ASP A 34 27.68 17.52 -19.46
CA ASP A 34 27.70 16.05 -19.64
C ASP A 34 26.79 15.24 -18.68
N ARG A 35 25.90 15.92 -17.95
CA ARG A 35 24.93 15.32 -17.00
C ARG A 35 23.47 15.55 -17.44
N ASN A 36 23.26 15.88 -18.70
CA ASN A 36 21.90 16.01 -19.25
C ASN A 36 21.23 14.63 -19.29
N ARG A 37 20.00 14.53 -18.78
CA ARG A 37 19.20 13.29 -18.64
C ARG A 37 19.62 12.33 -17.51
N SER A 38 20.53 12.71 -16.62
CA SER A 38 20.61 12.02 -15.34
C SER A 38 19.45 12.49 -14.45
N ASP A 39 19.12 11.65 -13.47
CA ASP A 39 18.05 11.90 -12.52
C ASP A 39 18.66 12.09 -11.12
N PRO A 40 19.32 13.25 -10.88
CA PRO A 40 20.04 13.50 -9.64
C PRO A 40 19.09 13.65 -8.46
N ASP A 41 19.28 12.84 -7.42
CA ASP A 41 18.61 12.99 -6.13
C ASP A 41 19.33 14.04 -5.25
N PHE A 42 18.76 15.25 -5.18
CA PHE A 42 19.22 16.33 -4.32
C PHE A 42 18.72 16.26 -2.87
N SER A 43 17.94 15.23 -2.51
CA SER A 43 17.45 15.04 -1.16
C SER A 43 18.59 14.66 -0.22
N ASP A 44 18.71 15.38 0.90
CA ASP A 44 19.75 15.16 1.89
C ASP A 44 19.24 15.46 3.30
N ALA A 45 18.75 14.41 3.96
CA ALA A 45 18.26 14.44 5.34
C ALA A 45 19.32 14.86 6.37
N SER A 46 20.61 14.93 6.00
CA SER A 46 21.66 15.45 6.89
C SER A 46 21.75 16.97 6.90
N THR A 47 21.04 17.66 6.00
CA THR A 47 20.95 19.12 5.99
C THR A 47 19.76 19.61 6.81
N PRO A 48 19.83 20.81 7.44
CA PRO A 48 18.69 21.39 8.15
C PRO A 48 17.44 21.58 7.28
N ALA A 49 17.63 21.66 5.96
CA ALA A 49 16.58 21.81 4.96
C ALA A 49 16.01 20.47 4.46
N GLY A 50 16.71 19.35 4.68
CA GLY A 50 16.36 18.03 4.14
C GLY A 50 16.55 17.87 2.62
N ASP A 51 16.78 18.96 1.88
CA ASP A 51 16.91 18.98 0.43
C ASP A 51 17.84 20.13 0.00
N HIS A 52 18.76 19.88 -0.93
CA HIS A 52 19.63 20.93 -1.47
C HIS A 52 18.92 21.85 -2.47
N THR A 53 17.76 21.47 -3.01
CA THR A 53 16.90 22.34 -3.84
C THR A 53 16.00 23.25 -3.00
N ASP A 54 16.05 23.10 -1.67
CA ASP A 54 15.35 23.96 -0.73
C ASP A 54 15.70 25.45 -0.97
N PRO A 55 14.69 26.35 -1.05
CA PRO A 55 14.91 27.77 -1.32
C PRO A 55 15.91 28.48 -0.40
N ALA A 56 16.07 28.02 0.85
CA ALA A 56 16.99 28.58 1.83
C ALA A 56 18.41 27.97 1.75
N SER A 57 18.59 26.90 0.98
CA SER A 57 19.90 26.28 0.76
C SER A 57 20.80 27.16 -0.13
N PRO A 58 22.14 27.02 -0.06
CA PRO A 58 23.04 27.68 -1.00
C PRO A 58 22.76 27.33 -2.47
N PHE A 59 22.40 26.07 -2.74
CA PHE A 59 22.09 25.62 -4.10
C PHE A 59 20.70 26.07 -4.54
N GLY A 60 19.69 26.07 -3.65
CA GLY A 60 18.37 26.65 -3.94
C GLY A 60 18.46 28.14 -4.28
N ARG A 61 19.26 28.92 -3.55
CA ARG A 61 19.53 30.32 -3.91
C ARG A 61 20.16 30.46 -5.30
N LEU A 62 21.07 29.56 -5.67
CA LEU A 62 21.65 29.54 -7.01
C LEU A 62 20.59 29.22 -8.09
N LEU A 63 19.72 28.25 -7.84
CA LEU A 63 18.60 27.91 -8.75
C LEU A 63 17.66 29.11 -8.93
N ARG A 64 17.28 29.77 -7.84
CA ARG A 64 16.47 30.99 -7.87
C ARG A 64 17.13 32.08 -8.71
N ASP A 65 18.40 32.38 -8.45
CA ASP A 65 19.14 33.42 -9.18
C ASP A 65 19.19 33.14 -10.69
N ALA A 66 19.13 31.87 -11.09
CA ALA A 66 19.14 31.46 -12.50
C ALA A 66 17.75 31.50 -13.16
N PHE A 67 16.69 31.07 -12.47
CA PHE A 67 15.38 30.82 -13.09
C PHE A 67 14.27 31.79 -12.66
N ALA A 68 14.37 32.38 -11.46
CA ALA A 68 13.38 33.31 -10.93
C ALA A 68 14.04 34.41 -10.07
N PRO A 69 14.92 35.25 -10.66
CA PRO A 69 15.66 36.29 -9.92
C PRO A 69 14.76 37.37 -9.29
N GLU A 70 13.48 37.42 -9.68
CA GLU A 70 12.48 38.28 -9.06
C GLU A 70 12.02 37.83 -7.66
N ILE A 71 12.24 36.55 -7.30
CA ILE A 71 11.94 36.05 -5.94
C ILE A 71 12.98 36.63 -4.98
N THR A 72 12.53 37.41 -4.00
CA THR A 72 13.43 38.13 -3.08
C THR A 72 13.86 37.27 -1.88
N ASP A 73 14.98 37.63 -1.23
CA ASP A 73 15.40 36.98 0.03
C ASP A 73 14.36 37.14 1.15
N ALA A 74 13.55 38.21 1.10
CA ALA A 74 12.48 38.43 2.07
C ALA A 74 11.38 37.36 1.94
N GLU A 75 10.98 37.04 0.70
CA GLU A 75 10.01 35.98 0.40
C GLU A 75 10.52 34.59 0.82
N LEU A 76 11.83 34.34 0.73
CA LEU A 76 12.44 33.09 1.22
C LEU A 76 12.34 32.95 2.75
N THR A 77 12.30 34.06 3.47
CA THR A 77 12.33 34.12 4.93
C THR A 77 10.92 34.06 5.56
N GLU A 78 9.88 34.51 4.84
CA GLU A 78 8.47 34.45 5.28
C GLU A 78 7.86 33.03 5.28
N ARG A 79 8.64 32.03 4.89
CA ARG A 79 8.31 30.61 4.68
C ARG A 79 7.78 29.85 5.91
N GLY A 80 7.76 30.46 7.09
CA GLY A 80 7.45 29.85 8.40
C GLY A 80 5.99 29.96 8.88
N GLY A 81 5.01 30.15 7.99
CA GLY A 81 3.60 30.09 8.37
C GLY A 81 3.14 28.65 8.68
N PRO A 82 2.28 28.41 9.70
CA PRO A 82 1.97 27.06 10.22
C PRO A 82 1.06 26.18 9.34
N SER A 83 0.86 26.50 8.06
CA SER A 83 0.05 25.68 7.15
C SER A 83 0.83 25.34 5.88
N GLY A 84 1.01 24.03 5.65
CA GLY A 84 1.67 23.45 4.48
C GLY A 84 1.12 23.95 3.15
N GLU A 85 1.97 23.86 2.12
CA GLU A 85 1.72 24.29 0.74
C GLU A 85 1.22 25.74 0.61
N SER A 86 1.97 26.67 1.22
CA SER A 86 1.82 28.09 0.92
C SER A 86 1.93 28.35 -0.59
N ALA A 87 1.21 29.35 -1.12
CA ALA A 87 1.31 29.79 -2.52
C ALA A 87 2.77 30.06 -2.99
N PHE A 88 3.68 30.30 -2.05
CA PHE A 88 5.12 30.36 -2.31
C PHE A 88 5.68 29.06 -2.89
N TRP A 89 5.31 27.89 -2.35
CA TRP A 89 5.83 26.59 -2.81
C TRP A 89 5.37 26.23 -4.21
N VAL A 90 4.10 26.50 -4.52
CA VAL A 90 3.57 26.37 -5.89
C VAL A 90 4.35 27.26 -6.86
N ARG A 91 4.59 28.52 -6.46
CA ARG A 91 5.36 29.47 -7.28
C ARG A 91 6.83 29.04 -7.42
N TRP A 92 7.46 28.58 -6.34
CA TRP A 92 8.83 28.07 -6.34
C TRP A 92 8.96 26.91 -7.32
N HIS A 93 8.04 25.94 -7.25
CA HIS A 93 8.05 24.80 -8.14
C HIS A 93 7.91 25.23 -9.61
N GLN A 94 6.90 26.04 -9.92
CA GLN A 94 6.62 26.49 -11.30
C GLN A 94 7.69 27.43 -11.88
N ARG A 95 8.33 28.24 -11.05
CA ARG A 95 9.25 29.29 -11.52
C ARG A 95 10.72 28.89 -11.41
N VAL A 96 11.05 27.95 -10.54
CA VAL A 96 12.44 27.53 -10.30
C VAL A 96 12.64 26.07 -10.68
N MET A 97 11.83 25.15 -10.15
CA MET A 97 12.06 23.72 -10.33
C MET A 97 11.69 23.23 -11.74
N GLU A 98 10.53 23.61 -12.27
CA GLU A 98 10.11 23.23 -13.63
C GLU A 98 11.08 23.74 -14.71
N PRO A 99 11.49 25.03 -14.73
CA PRO A 99 12.47 25.51 -15.72
C PRO A 99 13.85 24.88 -15.57
N PHE A 100 14.28 24.60 -14.33
CA PHE A 100 15.53 23.89 -14.06
C PHE A 100 15.50 22.48 -14.63
N ALA A 101 14.41 21.74 -14.34
CA ALA A 101 14.19 20.40 -14.85
C ALA A 101 14.13 20.38 -16.37
N GLU A 102 13.34 21.27 -16.97
CA GLU A 102 13.20 21.39 -18.43
C GLU A 102 14.54 21.67 -19.12
N ARG A 103 15.31 22.64 -18.62
CA ARG A 103 16.59 23.05 -19.23
C ARG A 103 17.58 21.90 -19.31
N TYR A 104 17.75 21.18 -18.21
CA TYR A 104 18.74 20.09 -18.12
C TYR A 104 18.14 18.72 -18.41
N ARG A 105 16.86 18.68 -18.81
CA ARG A 105 16.07 17.47 -19.06
C ARG A 105 16.12 16.51 -17.88
N LEU A 106 16.08 17.10 -16.68
CA LEU A 106 15.83 16.38 -15.44
C LEU A 106 14.32 16.18 -15.36
N TRP A 107 13.87 15.10 -14.73
CA TRP A 107 12.47 14.88 -14.39
C TRP A 107 11.52 15.36 -15.48
N SER A 108 11.53 14.73 -16.66
CA SER A 108 10.58 15.12 -17.71
C SER A 108 9.17 15.15 -17.13
N ALA A 109 8.33 16.12 -17.51
CA ALA A 109 6.98 16.30 -16.98
C ALA A 109 6.05 15.06 -17.17
N GLU A 110 6.51 14.05 -17.89
CA GLU A 110 5.88 12.73 -18.01
C GLU A 110 6.28 11.76 -16.85
N THR A 111 7.39 11.96 -16.15
CA THR A 111 8.09 10.82 -15.53
C THR A 111 7.92 10.53 -14.05
N ASP A 112 7.36 11.36 -13.16
CA ASP A 112 7.21 10.89 -11.76
C ASP A 112 5.94 10.05 -11.56
N ASP A 113 4.83 10.48 -12.15
CA ASP A 113 3.63 9.64 -12.28
C ASP A 113 3.90 8.42 -13.16
N ASP A 114 4.54 8.57 -14.32
CA ASP A 114 4.81 7.43 -15.20
C ASP A 114 5.89 6.50 -14.65
N ARG A 115 6.91 6.97 -13.92
CA ARG A 115 7.96 6.07 -13.42
C ARG A 115 7.50 5.26 -12.23
N TRP A 116 6.81 5.85 -11.26
CA TRP A 116 6.28 5.07 -10.15
C TRP A 116 5.27 4.04 -10.66
N THR A 117 4.36 4.44 -11.55
CA THR A 117 3.39 3.50 -12.15
C THR A 117 4.06 2.45 -13.03
N THR A 118 5.08 2.81 -13.82
CA THR A 118 5.88 1.85 -14.61
C THR A 118 6.59 0.84 -13.71
N LEU A 119 7.21 1.29 -12.62
CA LEU A 119 7.91 0.42 -11.68
C LEU A 119 6.94 -0.52 -10.94
N VAL A 120 5.79 -0.02 -10.49
CA VAL A 120 4.75 -0.84 -9.89
C VAL A 120 4.21 -1.86 -10.88
N SER A 121 3.87 -1.44 -12.11
CA SER A 121 3.37 -2.32 -13.17
C SER A 121 4.37 -3.44 -13.49
N ALA A 122 5.65 -3.11 -13.65
CA ALA A 122 6.71 -4.08 -13.89
C ALA A 122 6.87 -5.09 -12.73
N GLN A 123 6.77 -4.63 -11.49
CA GLN A 123 6.87 -5.51 -10.33
C GLN A 123 5.63 -6.39 -10.15
N VAL A 124 4.43 -5.88 -10.44
CA VAL A 124 3.21 -6.70 -10.48
C VAL A 124 3.33 -7.80 -11.53
N LEU A 125 3.81 -7.50 -12.76
CA LEU A 125 4.05 -8.51 -13.80
C LEU A 125 5.09 -9.55 -13.40
N LYS A 126 6.14 -9.14 -12.68
CA LYS A 126 7.15 -10.07 -12.18
C LYS A 126 6.55 -11.09 -11.21
N ARG A 127 5.59 -10.66 -10.37
CA ARG A 127 4.90 -11.53 -9.41
C ARG A 127 3.79 -12.35 -10.04
N TRP A 128 3.06 -11.77 -10.99
CA TRP A 128 2.00 -12.43 -11.76
C TRP A 128 2.32 -12.41 -13.26
N PRO A 129 3.22 -13.29 -13.73
CA PRO A 129 3.66 -13.30 -15.13
C PRO A 129 2.57 -13.69 -16.13
N HIS A 130 1.41 -14.13 -15.65
CA HIS A 130 0.22 -14.45 -16.45
C HIS A 130 -0.75 -13.28 -16.60
N LEU A 131 -0.53 -12.18 -15.87
CA LEU A 131 -1.34 -10.97 -15.97
C LEU A 131 -1.01 -10.25 -17.28
N ALA A 132 -2.02 -9.69 -17.96
CA ALA A 132 -1.76 -8.86 -19.14
C ALA A 132 -1.08 -7.55 -18.73
N ALA A 133 -0.17 -7.03 -19.57
CA ALA A 133 0.54 -5.78 -19.30
C ALA A 133 -0.41 -4.58 -19.11
N THR A 134 -1.53 -4.57 -19.84
CA THR A 134 -2.56 -3.53 -19.68
C THR A 134 -3.23 -3.58 -18.31
N ASP A 135 -3.37 -4.77 -17.71
CA ASP A 135 -3.99 -4.93 -16.40
C ASP A 135 -3.01 -4.52 -15.29
N SER A 136 -1.71 -4.79 -15.44
CA SER A 136 -0.69 -4.33 -14.48
C SER A 136 -0.53 -2.80 -14.51
N GLU A 137 -0.62 -2.19 -15.69
CA GLU A 137 -0.64 -0.73 -15.84
C GLU A 137 -1.87 -0.12 -15.16
N GLU A 138 -3.05 -0.73 -15.34
CA GLU A 138 -4.27 -0.24 -14.69
C GLU A 138 -4.20 -0.37 -13.16
N ILE A 139 -3.64 -1.47 -12.64
CA ILE A 139 -3.38 -1.63 -11.20
C ILE A 139 -2.47 -0.51 -10.70
N ALA A 140 -1.36 -0.26 -11.40
CA ALA A 140 -0.42 0.76 -11.01
C ALA A 140 -1.05 2.17 -11.00
N ARG A 141 -1.83 2.51 -12.04
CA ARG A 141 -2.57 3.78 -12.09
C ARG A 141 -3.56 3.92 -10.93
N ARG A 142 -4.31 2.86 -10.60
CA ARG A 142 -5.28 2.90 -9.48
C ARG A 142 -4.59 3.08 -8.14
N LEU A 143 -3.44 2.44 -7.92
CA LEU A 143 -2.66 2.65 -6.71
C LEU A 143 -2.07 4.06 -6.62
N ALA A 144 -1.67 4.66 -7.75
CA ALA A 144 -1.15 6.03 -7.78
C ALA A 144 -2.18 7.10 -7.42
N LEU A 145 -3.49 6.80 -7.57
CA LEU A 145 -4.58 7.67 -7.14
C LEU A 145 -4.76 7.71 -5.61
N LEU A 146 -4.11 6.81 -4.89
CA LEU A 146 -4.23 6.68 -3.44
C LEU A 146 -2.96 7.22 -2.75
N PRO A 147 -3.04 8.34 -2.00
CA PRO A 147 -1.86 8.99 -1.40
C PRO A 147 -1.04 8.07 -0.49
N GLU A 148 -1.71 7.16 0.22
CA GLU A 148 -1.07 6.20 1.12
C GLU A 148 -0.17 5.22 0.37
N TRP A 149 -0.55 4.83 -0.85
CA TRP A 149 0.25 3.92 -1.68
C TRP A 149 1.38 4.66 -2.39
N ARG A 150 1.11 5.90 -2.81
CA ARG A 150 2.10 6.76 -3.48
C ARG A 150 3.30 7.10 -2.60
N SER A 151 3.11 7.17 -1.29
CA SER A 151 4.19 7.39 -0.32
C SER A 151 5.10 6.17 -0.10
N VAL A 152 4.75 5.01 -0.67
CA VAL A 152 5.47 3.74 -0.52
C VAL A 152 6.35 3.49 -1.75
N ALA A 153 7.52 2.89 -1.53
CA ALA A 153 8.38 2.43 -2.62
C ALA A 153 7.63 1.45 -3.55
N ALA A 154 7.79 1.61 -4.87
CA ALA A 154 7.04 0.87 -5.88
C ALA A 154 7.05 -0.67 -5.71
N GLU A 155 8.19 -1.25 -5.32
CA GLU A 155 8.29 -2.68 -5.04
C GLU A 155 7.44 -3.11 -3.83
N ALA A 156 7.49 -2.34 -2.74
CA ALA A 156 6.70 -2.63 -1.55
C ALA A 156 5.19 -2.43 -1.80
N ALA A 157 4.81 -1.44 -2.62
CA ALA A 157 3.44 -1.25 -3.05
C ALA A 157 2.93 -2.43 -3.89
N ALA A 158 3.71 -2.88 -4.88
CA ALA A 158 3.37 -4.04 -5.69
C ALA A 158 3.25 -5.33 -4.85
N ASP A 159 4.20 -5.59 -3.95
CA ASP A 159 4.19 -6.78 -3.10
C ASP A 159 2.99 -6.80 -2.13
N ALA A 160 2.66 -5.66 -1.54
CA ALA A 160 1.50 -5.56 -0.65
C ALA A 160 0.18 -5.74 -1.41
N TYR A 161 0.05 -5.15 -2.61
CA TYR A 161 -1.14 -5.33 -3.45
C TYR A 161 -1.34 -6.78 -3.91
N VAL A 162 -0.26 -7.43 -4.37
CA VAL A 162 -0.30 -8.83 -4.79
C VAL A 162 -0.72 -9.72 -3.63
N ARG A 163 -0.10 -9.55 -2.46
CA ARG A 163 -0.45 -10.30 -1.25
C ARG A 163 -1.91 -10.14 -0.86
N GLN A 164 -2.38 -8.89 -0.76
CA GLN A 164 -3.77 -8.60 -0.40
C GLN A 164 -4.76 -9.19 -1.41
N SER A 165 -4.39 -9.20 -2.69
CA SER A 165 -5.23 -9.76 -3.75
C SER A 165 -5.21 -11.29 -3.78
N GLU A 166 -4.08 -11.94 -3.50
CA GLU A 166 -4.00 -13.39 -3.34
C GLU A 166 -4.79 -13.86 -2.12
N GLU A 167 -4.70 -13.16 -1.00
CA GLU A 167 -5.49 -13.41 0.21
C GLU A 167 -6.99 -13.27 -0.08
N ARG A 168 -7.39 -12.18 -0.75
CA ARG A 168 -8.78 -11.97 -1.17
C ARG A 168 -9.26 -13.03 -2.15
N ASN A 169 -8.42 -13.46 -3.10
CA ASN A 169 -8.75 -14.51 -4.05
C ASN A 169 -8.85 -15.88 -3.38
N ALA A 170 -7.97 -16.20 -2.43
CA ALA A 170 -8.04 -17.42 -1.63
C ALA A 170 -9.35 -17.45 -0.83
N THR A 171 -9.66 -16.33 -0.16
CA THR A 171 -10.91 -16.12 0.58
C THR A 171 -12.13 -16.30 -0.34
N ASN A 172 -12.13 -15.70 -1.54
CA ASN A 172 -13.23 -15.82 -2.50
C ASN A 172 -13.37 -17.25 -3.07
N ARG A 173 -12.27 -17.95 -3.36
CA ARG A 173 -12.32 -19.36 -3.78
C ARG A 173 -12.87 -20.24 -2.68
N GLU A 174 -12.49 -20.00 -1.42
CA GLU A 174 -13.05 -20.72 -0.28
C GLU A 174 -14.57 -20.45 -0.13
N HIS A 175 -15.02 -19.20 -0.29
CA HIS A 175 -16.45 -18.86 -0.31
C HIS A 175 -17.22 -19.49 -1.49
N GLY A 176 -16.57 -19.70 -2.63
CA GLY A 176 -17.18 -20.32 -3.81
C GLY A 176 -17.23 -21.85 -3.76
N ALA A 177 -16.19 -22.49 -3.20
CA ALA A 177 -16.02 -23.94 -3.21
C ALA A 177 -16.84 -24.67 -2.15
N PHE A 178 -17.15 -24.01 -1.03
CA PHE A 178 -17.85 -24.61 0.10
C PHE A 178 -19.15 -23.87 0.41
N GLN A 179 -20.14 -24.63 0.87
CA GLN A 179 -21.36 -24.09 1.45
C GLN A 179 -21.57 -24.63 2.86
N LEU A 180 -22.13 -23.80 3.73
CA LEU A 180 -22.59 -24.22 5.04
C LEU A 180 -23.79 -25.15 4.89
N ALA A 181 -23.78 -26.23 5.65
CA ALA A 181 -24.91 -27.12 5.83
C ALA A 181 -25.12 -27.36 7.32
N LEU A 182 -26.37 -27.45 7.74
CA LEU A 182 -26.74 -27.82 9.10
C LEU A 182 -27.42 -29.18 9.05
N HIS A 183 -27.06 -30.06 9.99
CA HIS A 183 -27.73 -31.33 10.19
C HIS A 183 -28.30 -31.40 11.61
N ILE A 184 -29.64 -31.44 11.70
CA ILE A 184 -30.39 -31.65 12.95
C ILE A 184 -31.49 -32.66 12.67
N GLU A 185 -31.53 -33.73 13.48
CA GLU A 185 -32.54 -34.78 13.32
C GLU A 185 -33.96 -34.22 13.54
N GLY A 186 -34.87 -34.54 12.63
CA GLY A 186 -36.26 -34.08 12.66
C GLY A 186 -36.48 -32.66 12.14
N ALA A 187 -35.43 -31.95 11.71
CA ALA A 187 -35.56 -30.58 11.23
C ALA A 187 -36.16 -30.52 9.83
N THR A 188 -37.09 -29.60 9.62
CA THR A 188 -37.63 -29.34 8.28
C THR A 188 -36.62 -28.54 7.45
N PRO A 189 -36.73 -28.54 6.10
CA PRO A 189 -35.87 -27.72 5.26
C PRO A 189 -35.87 -26.22 5.64
N ASP A 190 -37.03 -25.69 6.06
CA ASP A 190 -37.16 -24.29 6.48
C ASP A 190 -36.44 -24.05 7.81
N ASP A 191 -36.45 -25.01 8.74
CA ASP A 191 -35.71 -24.93 10.00
C ASP A 191 -34.20 -24.92 9.73
N LEU A 192 -33.74 -25.83 8.88
CA LEU A 192 -32.33 -25.92 8.48
C LEU A 192 -31.88 -24.63 7.76
N ALA A 193 -32.70 -24.08 6.87
CA ALA A 193 -32.40 -22.84 6.17
C ALA A 193 -32.25 -21.65 7.12
N ARG A 194 -33.13 -21.53 8.13
CA ARG A 194 -32.99 -20.49 9.18
C ARG A 194 -31.71 -20.68 9.99
N GLY A 195 -31.39 -21.91 10.35
CA GLY A 195 -30.14 -22.22 11.07
C GLY A 195 -28.90 -21.85 10.27
N VAL A 196 -28.82 -22.25 9.01
CA VAL A 196 -27.70 -21.91 8.11
C VAL A 196 -27.58 -20.39 7.94
N ALA A 197 -28.69 -19.67 7.78
CA ALA A 197 -28.67 -18.21 7.67
C ALA A 197 -28.14 -17.55 8.96
N ALA A 198 -28.48 -18.08 10.14
CA ALA A 198 -27.96 -17.58 11.41
C ALA A 198 -26.46 -17.83 11.58
N ALA A 199 -25.95 -19.01 11.21
CA ALA A 199 -24.50 -19.27 11.18
C ALA A 199 -23.78 -18.31 10.22
N GLN A 200 -24.32 -18.11 9.01
CA GLN A 200 -23.71 -17.20 8.04
C GLN A 200 -23.59 -15.77 8.59
N ALA A 201 -24.60 -15.28 9.30
CA ALA A 201 -24.56 -13.95 9.91
C ALA A 201 -23.43 -13.78 10.94
N VAL A 202 -23.07 -14.83 11.68
CA VAL A 202 -21.92 -14.81 12.62
C VAL A 202 -20.60 -14.67 11.86
N PHE A 203 -20.42 -15.41 10.77
CA PHE A 203 -19.22 -15.30 9.95
C PHE A 203 -19.12 -13.93 9.26
N ASP A 204 -20.25 -13.39 8.80
CA ASP A 204 -20.30 -12.06 8.17
C ASP A 204 -19.95 -10.94 9.15
N ASP A 205 -20.43 -11.01 10.40
CA ASP A 205 -20.16 -10.01 11.45
C ASP A 205 -18.69 -10.01 11.89
N THR A 206 -18.09 -11.19 12.00
CA THR A 206 -16.69 -11.34 12.45
C THR A 206 -15.66 -11.20 11.32
N GLY A 207 -16.09 -11.31 10.05
CA GLY A 207 -15.21 -11.34 8.88
C GLY A 207 -14.35 -12.60 8.77
N VAL A 208 -14.59 -13.61 9.62
CA VAL A 208 -13.90 -14.91 9.55
C VAL A 208 -14.66 -15.82 8.59
N THR A 209 -13.98 -16.36 7.59
CA THR A 209 -14.64 -17.28 6.65
C THR A 209 -15.03 -18.60 7.33
N PRO A 210 -16.14 -19.24 6.92
CA PRO A 210 -16.51 -20.56 7.39
C PRO A 210 -15.38 -21.59 7.26
N ALA A 211 -14.65 -21.59 6.13
CA ALA A 211 -13.52 -22.50 5.88
C ALA A 211 -12.36 -22.31 6.86
N LYS A 212 -12.00 -21.05 7.14
CA LYS A 212 -10.95 -20.72 8.11
C LYS A 212 -11.35 -21.16 9.52
N ALA A 213 -12.59 -20.88 9.92
CA ALA A 213 -13.12 -21.27 11.23
C ALA A 213 -13.17 -22.80 11.40
N ALA A 214 -13.66 -23.54 10.41
CA ALA A 214 -13.68 -25.01 10.42
C ALA A 214 -12.28 -25.62 10.52
N ARG A 215 -11.31 -25.09 9.76
CA ARG A 215 -9.91 -25.55 9.83
C ARG A 215 -9.30 -25.28 11.20
N ALA A 216 -9.57 -24.11 11.77
CA ALA A 216 -9.09 -23.74 13.09
C ALA A 216 -9.68 -24.66 14.18
N LEU A 217 -10.98 -24.96 14.10
CA LEU A 217 -11.63 -25.93 14.98
C LEU A 217 -10.97 -27.32 14.86
N PHE A 218 -10.77 -27.82 13.63
CA PHE A 218 -10.09 -29.09 13.39
C PHE A 218 -8.67 -29.14 13.99
N ASN A 219 -7.90 -28.06 13.85
CA ASN A 219 -6.56 -27.96 14.42
C ASN A 219 -6.60 -28.01 15.96
N ARG A 220 -7.52 -27.26 16.57
CA ARG A 220 -7.72 -27.21 18.03
C ARG A 220 -8.13 -28.55 18.59
N ASP A 221 -9.15 -29.18 18.03
CA ASP A 221 -9.66 -30.47 18.51
C ASP A 221 -8.62 -31.58 18.25
N GLY A 222 -7.90 -31.50 17.13
CA GLY A 222 -6.77 -32.39 16.87
C GLY A 222 -5.63 -32.22 17.87
N TRP A 223 -5.38 -31.00 18.36
CA TRP A 223 -4.38 -30.72 19.41
C TRP A 223 -4.81 -31.32 20.76
N ASP A 224 -6.08 -31.19 21.15
CA ASP A 224 -6.66 -31.83 22.34
C ASP A 224 -6.55 -33.36 22.26
N VAL A 225 -7.01 -33.97 21.16
CA VAL A 225 -6.94 -35.42 20.95
C VAL A 225 -5.52 -35.98 21.04
N ARG A 226 -4.51 -35.17 20.70
CA ARG A 226 -3.08 -35.55 20.80
C ARG A 226 -2.48 -35.31 22.19
N GLY A 227 -3.24 -34.80 23.16
CA GLY A 227 -2.79 -34.54 24.53
C GLY A 227 -2.02 -33.24 24.69
N PHE A 228 -2.36 -32.21 23.91
CA PHE A 228 -1.80 -30.85 24.00
C PHE A 228 -0.27 -30.72 23.81
N PRO A 229 0.33 -31.33 22.76
CA PRO A 229 1.75 -31.13 22.48
C PRO A 229 2.08 -29.65 22.20
N GLU A 230 3.12 -29.12 22.84
CA GLU A 230 3.50 -27.70 22.78
C GLU A 230 3.84 -27.25 21.35
N GLU A 231 4.49 -28.13 20.57
CA GLU A 231 4.91 -27.86 19.19
C GLU A 231 3.76 -27.79 18.18
N ALA A 232 2.56 -28.26 18.56
CA ALA A 232 1.38 -28.23 17.72
C ALA A 232 0.22 -27.45 18.35
N GLN A 233 0.53 -26.57 19.32
CA GLN A 233 -0.43 -25.65 19.91
C GLN A 233 -0.96 -24.68 18.85
N PRO A 234 -2.29 -24.58 18.65
CA PRO A 234 -2.88 -23.56 17.78
C PRO A 234 -2.51 -22.16 18.27
N THR A 235 -2.32 -21.26 17.32
CA THR A 235 -2.09 -19.85 17.61
C THR A 235 -3.33 -19.20 18.22
N GLU A 236 -3.16 -18.07 18.91
CA GLU A 236 -4.29 -17.30 19.45
C GLU A 236 -5.33 -16.93 18.36
N ALA A 237 -4.86 -16.58 17.16
CA ALA A 237 -5.75 -16.28 16.03
C ALA A 237 -6.53 -17.52 15.55
N GLU A 238 -5.94 -18.72 15.63
CA GLU A 238 -6.66 -19.96 15.35
C GLU A 238 -7.64 -20.30 16.49
N MET A 239 -7.27 -20.08 17.75
CA MET A 239 -8.18 -20.27 18.88
C MET A 239 -9.42 -19.37 18.75
N GLN A 240 -9.23 -18.11 18.37
CA GLN A 240 -10.32 -17.17 18.11
C GLN A 240 -11.19 -17.60 16.91
N ALA A 241 -10.57 -18.03 15.80
CA ALA A 241 -11.31 -18.51 14.64
C ALA A 241 -12.11 -19.81 14.94
N ALA A 242 -11.59 -20.68 15.80
CA ALA A 242 -12.30 -21.87 16.26
C ALA A 242 -13.51 -21.50 17.13
N ALA A 243 -13.37 -20.51 18.01
CA ALA A 243 -14.49 -20.01 18.83
C ALA A 243 -15.62 -19.44 17.94
N VAL A 244 -15.28 -18.73 16.86
CA VAL A 244 -16.29 -18.24 15.90
C VAL A 244 -17.09 -19.38 15.25
N TRP A 245 -16.48 -20.55 15.00
CA TRP A 245 -17.22 -21.71 14.51
C TRP A 245 -18.24 -22.21 15.54
N GLU A 246 -17.85 -22.28 16.81
CA GLU A 246 -18.74 -22.72 17.90
C GLU A 246 -19.91 -21.74 18.10
N ASP A 247 -19.64 -20.44 18.04
CA ASP A 247 -20.68 -19.40 18.08
C ASP A 247 -21.65 -19.54 16.89
N ALA A 248 -21.13 -19.82 15.70
CA ALA A 248 -21.94 -20.06 14.50
C ALA A 248 -22.79 -21.33 14.62
N GLU A 249 -22.23 -22.43 15.14
CA GLU A 249 -22.97 -23.68 15.38
C GLU A 249 -24.07 -23.51 16.44
N PHE A 250 -23.77 -22.76 17.51
CA PHE A 250 -24.75 -22.41 18.53
C PHE A 250 -25.89 -21.55 17.98
N ALA A 251 -25.56 -20.52 17.20
CA ALA A 251 -26.53 -19.65 16.54
C ALA A 251 -27.42 -20.44 15.56
N ALA A 252 -26.81 -21.32 14.76
CA ALA A 252 -27.53 -22.17 13.82
C ALA A 252 -28.51 -23.11 14.52
N THR A 253 -28.06 -23.78 15.58
CA THR A 253 -28.88 -24.70 16.37
C THR A 253 -30.05 -23.97 17.02
N SER A 254 -29.80 -22.81 17.61
CA SER A 254 -30.82 -21.99 18.27
C SER A 254 -31.89 -21.48 17.28
N ALA A 255 -31.48 -21.01 16.11
CA ALA A 255 -32.40 -20.49 15.09
C ALA A 255 -33.19 -21.61 14.39
N CYS A 256 -32.56 -22.77 14.15
CA CYS A 256 -33.22 -23.94 13.58
C CYS A 256 -34.31 -24.45 14.53
N CYS A 257 -33.98 -24.68 15.80
CA CYS A 257 -34.88 -25.24 16.80
C CYS A 257 -35.81 -24.21 17.44
N ALA A 258 -35.92 -23.00 16.88
CA ALA A 258 -36.80 -21.96 17.41
C ALA A 258 -38.26 -22.46 17.44
N GLY A 259 -38.85 -22.52 18.64
CA GLY A 259 -40.22 -23.01 18.86
C GLY A 259 -40.34 -24.52 19.09
N TRP A 260 -39.23 -25.25 19.11
CA TRP A 260 -39.23 -26.67 19.44
C TRP A 260 -39.34 -26.89 20.96
N ALA A 261 -40.03 -27.95 21.36
CA ALA A 261 -40.20 -28.28 22.79
C ALA A 261 -38.87 -28.70 23.45
N THR A 262 -37.99 -29.36 22.68
CA THR A 262 -36.66 -29.81 23.10
C THR A 262 -35.69 -29.68 21.95
N VAL A 263 -34.51 -29.13 22.20
CA VAL A 263 -33.41 -29.08 21.21
C VAL A 263 -32.72 -30.45 21.16
N PRO A 264 -32.54 -31.07 19.98
CA PRO A 264 -31.83 -32.33 19.85
C PRO A 264 -30.37 -32.22 20.30
N VAL A 265 -29.82 -33.33 20.82
CA VAL A 265 -28.43 -33.39 21.27
C VAL A 265 -27.44 -33.43 20.09
N SER A 266 -27.89 -33.88 18.92
CA SER A 266 -27.11 -33.95 17.68
C SER A 266 -27.46 -32.77 16.77
N ALA A 267 -26.67 -31.71 16.84
CA ALA A 267 -26.67 -30.63 15.88
C ALA A 267 -25.24 -30.43 15.38
N HIS A 268 -25.06 -30.46 14.06
CA HIS A 268 -23.74 -30.33 13.45
C HIS A 268 -23.78 -29.34 12.31
N LEU A 269 -22.97 -28.30 12.41
CA LEU A 269 -22.63 -27.43 11.30
C LEU A 269 -21.52 -28.08 10.48
N GLU A 270 -21.62 -28.01 9.17
CA GLU A 270 -20.70 -28.66 8.24
C GLU A 270 -20.34 -27.74 7.07
N LEU A 271 -19.14 -27.93 6.53
CA LEU A 271 -18.80 -27.44 5.20
C LEU A 271 -18.99 -28.55 4.18
N ARG A 272 -19.79 -28.28 3.16
CA ARG A 272 -19.98 -29.19 2.02
C ARG A 272 -19.41 -28.57 0.76
N TRP A 273 -18.77 -29.40 -0.05
CA TRP A 273 -18.37 -29.01 -1.40
C TRP A 273 -19.61 -28.64 -2.21
N ARG A 274 -19.54 -27.50 -2.90
CA ARG A 274 -20.46 -27.21 -4.00
C ARG A 274 -20.03 -28.04 -5.20
N TRP A 275 -20.84 -29.03 -5.55
CA TRP A 275 -20.73 -29.70 -6.84
C TRP A 275 -21.40 -28.79 -7.87
N GLU A 276 -20.62 -28.28 -8.82
CA GLU A 276 -21.15 -27.63 -10.03
C GLU A 276 -21.70 -28.65 -11.03
#